data_AF-A0A944TBB0-F1
#
_entry.id   AF-A0A944TBB0-F1
#
_cell.length_a   1.000
_cell.length_b   1.000
_cell.length_c   1.000
_cell.angle_alpha   90.00
_cell.angle_beta   90.00
_cell.angle_gamma   90.00
#
_symmetry.space_group_name_H-M   'P 1'
#
loop_
_entity.id
_entity.type
_entity.pdbx_description
1 polymer ?
#
loop_
_entity_poly.entity_id
_entity_poly.type
_entity_poly.pdbx_seq_one_letter_code
_entity_poly.pdbx_strand_id
1 'polypeptide(L)'
;MNSEDPFDRLIKDAQDELTDPARNKIVRGIEGEAPRFELLHNALSICSQKVRTVLAEKGAAYMSREMITPSMAGIGGLDAMADNYRPGFVRLRIHAAGLERMGRLNEGHTLRTSAELEGFDACVVPLLIDHQKRRAVVDSVAICAYIDAQLADTNPLVPADIAEDVMAQVRRVDEIPNPGQLYAFHEDDPRPEFLKKAMDGIYDRKCAMLRQMIDENSDDAELVRAYEAKFQREASGGKVQRDPVFLGGIKSEFAEIITALNAKLEASDGPWIFGGDFTLADAVWGVNLFRIHWLGHAYLWDHMPRVRDYAYRTYRRPSIWESAITWPAPTPPSPHTEDVLAMGPISS
;
A
#
# COMPACT_ATOMS: atom_id res chain seq x y z
N MET A 1 -10.70 15.02 -37.15
CA MET A 1 -10.04 15.23 -35.85
C MET A 1 -10.09 13.89 -35.14
N ASN A 2 -8.95 13.22 -34.96
CA ASN A 2 -8.92 12.02 -34.12
C ASN A 2 -9.29 12.46 -32.70
N SER A 3 -10.46 12.06 -32.22
CA SER A 3 -10.78 12.18 -30.81
C SER A 3 -9.77 11.32 -30.06
N GLU A 4 -8.95 11.95 -29.22
CA GLU A 4 -8.01 11.26 -28.33
C GLU A 4 -8.76 10.16 -27.55
N ASP A 5 -8.19 8.96 -27.53
CA ASP A 5 -8.80 7.81 -26.86
C ASP A 5 -9.04 8.14 -25.38
N PRO A 6 -10.22 7.83 -24.81
CA PRO A 6 -10.52 8.19 -23.42
C PRO A 6 -9.49 7.67 -22.41
N PHE A 7 -8.89 6.51 -22.65
CA PHE A 7 -7.86 5.95 -21.78
C PHE A 7 -6.56 6.76 -21.84
N ASP A 8 -6.09 7.10 -23.05
CA ASP A 8 -4.86 7.88 -23.23
C ASP A 8 -4.99 9.28 -22.63
N ARG A 9 -6.16 9.91 -22.80
CA ARG A 9 -6.46 11.20 -22.17
C ARG A 9 -6.46 11.13 -20.64
N LEU A 10 -7.10 10.11 -20.04
CA LEU A 10 -7.10 9.96 -18.58
C LEU A 10 -5.70 9.73 -18.00
N ILE A 11 -4.86 8.96 -18.71
CA ILE A 11 -3.45 8.80 -18.33
C ILE A 11 -2.73 10.15 -18.43
N LYS A 12 -2.90 10.85 -19.54
CA LYS A 12 -2.27 12.15 -19.77
C LYS A 12 -2.64 13.16 -18.70
N ASP A 13 -3.93 13.27 -18.37
CA ASP A 13 -4.43 14.19 -17.34
C ASP A 13 -3.81 13.87 -15.97
N ALA A 14 -3.74 12.59 -15.59
CA ALA A 14 -3.09 12.17 -14.35
C ALA A 14 -1.56 12.42 -14.35
N GLN A 15 -0.89 12.31 -15.50
CA GLN A 15 0.54 12.56 -15.64
C GLN A 15 0.88 14.05 -15.60
N ASP A 16 0.07 14.90 -16.23
CA ASP A 16 0.24 16.36 -16.26
C ASP A 16 0.09 16.98 -14.85
N GLU A 17 -0.57 16.26 -13.93
CA GLU A 17 -0.69 16.60 -12.51
C GLU A 17 0.53 16.20 -11.66
N LEU A 18 1.36 15.28 -12.16
CA LEU A 18 2.51 14.69 -11.46
C LEU A 18 3.80 15.12 -12.16
N THR A 19 4.19 16.38 -12.00
CA THR A 19 5.27 17.01 -12.80
C THR A 19 6.64 17.03 -12.15
N ASP A 20 6.76 16.62 -10.87
CA ASP A 20 8.04 16.68 -10.16
C ASP A 20 9.02 15.61 -10.69
N PRO A 21 10.10 16.01 -11.38
CA PRO A 21 11.04 15.07 -11.98
C PRO A 21 11.82 14.26 -10.92
N ALA A 22 11.96 14.75 -9.68
CA ALA A 22 12.64 14.01 -8.62
C ALA A 22 11.82 12.79 -8.14
N ARG A 23 10.49 12.85 -8.32
CA ARG A 23 9.53 11.82 -7.94
C ARG A 23 9.11 10.91 -9.11
N ASN A 24 9.50 11.30 -10.33
CA ASN A 24 9.21 10.58 -11.56
C ASN A 24 10.48 9.95 -12.14
N LYS A 25 10.62 8.63 -12.01
CA LYS A 25 11.84 7.96 -12.45
C LYS A 25 11.61 6.54 -12.93
N ILE A 26 12.44 6.12 -13.86
CA ILE A 26 12.51 4.73 -14.29
C ILE A 26 13.23 3.94 -13.19
N VAL A 27 12.62 2.84 -12.76
CA VAL A 27 13.19 1.88 -11.79
C VAL A 27 13.45 0.58 -12.53
N ARG A 28 14.65 0.01 -12.35
CA ARG A 28 15.10 -1.25 -12.98
C ARG A 28 15.02 -1.26 -14.52
N GLY A 29 14.93 -0.09 -15.16
CA GLY A 29 14.88 0.04 -16.62
C GLY A 29 16.23 0.41 -17.23
N ILE A 30 16.28 0.31 -18.56
CA ILE A 30 17.43 0.70 -19.38
C ILE A 30 17.24 2.14 -19.81
N GLU A 31 18.31 2.94 -19.77
CA GLU A 31 18.27 4.33 -20.19
C GLU A 31 17.83 4.44 -21.67
N GLY A 32 16.84 5.29 -21.94
CA GLY A 32 16.27 5.48 -23.28
C GLY A 32 15.10 4.55 -23.64
N GLU A 33 14.77 3.55 -22.83
CA GLU A 33 13.62 2.67 -23.04
C GLU A 33 12.43 3.06 -22.15
N ALA A 34 11.23 3.15 -22.75
CA ALA A 34 10.01 3.35 -21.99
C ALA A 34 9.57 2.02 -21.35
N PRO A 35 9.46 1.95 -20.01
CA PRO A 35 9.06 0.72 -19.35
C PRO A 35 7.58 0.39 -19.63
N ARG A 36 7.26 -0.91 -19.71
CA ARG A 36 5.88 -1.40 -19.90
C ARG A 36 4.93 -0.93 -18.79
N PHE A 37 5.41 -0.99 -17.56
CA PHE A 37 4.60 -0.67 -16.39
C PHE A 37 4.85 0.75 -15.93
N GLU A 38 3.79 1.42 -15.49
CA GLU A 38 3.86 2.68 -14.76
C GLU A 38 3.08 2.53 -13.46
N LEU A 39 3.67 2.96 -12.35
CA LEU A 39 3.12 2.79 -11.02
C LEU A 39 2.96 4.16 -10.37
N LEU A 40 1.72 4.50 -10.05
CA LEU A 40 1.36 5.66 -9.24
C LEU A 40 1.28 5.20 -7.78
N HIS A 41 2.20 5.68 -6.95
CA HIS A 41 2.42 5.12 -5.61
C HIS A 41 2.92 6.13 -4.60
N ASN A 42 3.02 5.72 -3.33
CA ASN A 42 3.57 6.54 -2.26
C ASN A 42 4.56 5.74 -1.40
N ALA A 43 5.63 6.39 -0.94
CA ALA A 43 6.65 5.77 -0.09
C ALA A 43 6.10 5.11 1.18
N LEU A 44 5.24 5.81 1.92
CA LEU A 44 4.67 5.37 3.19
C LEU A 44 3.42 4.50 3.02
N SER A 45 2.92 4.27 1.80
CA SER A 45 1.78 3.38 1.57
C SER A 45 2.23 1.92 1.58
N ILE A 46 1.72 1.14 2.54
CA ILE A 46 1.98 -0.30 2.63
C ILE A 46 1.51 -1.05 1.36
N CYS A 47 0.36 -0.68 0.80
CA CYS A 47 -0.15 -1.24 -0.45
C CYS A 47 0.81 -0.96 -1.62
N SER A 48 1.40 0.24 -1.66
CA SER A 48 2.44 0.59 -2.63
C SER A 48 3.73 -0.19 -2.43
N GLN A 49 4.17 -0.40 -1.18
CA GLN A 49 5.34 -1.20 -0.85
C GLN A 49 5.18 -2.67 -1.32
N LYS A 50 4.00 -3.26 -1.14
CA LYS A 50 3.67 -4.61 -1.66
C LYS A 50 3.87 -4.69 -3.17
N VAL A 51 3.26 -3.78 -3.92
CA VAL A 51 3.35 -3.77 -5.40
C VAL A 51 4.78 -3.58 -5.89
N ARG A 52 5.56 -2.68 -5.28
CA ARG A 52 6.96 -2.45 -5.64
C ARG A 52 7.83 -3.66 -5.34
N THR A 53 7.58 -4.34 -4.23
CA THR A 53 8.23 -5.61 -3.89
C THR A 53 7.98 -6.67 -4.95
N VAL A 54 6.73 -6.81 -5.41
CA VAL A 54 6.38 -7.76 -6.49
C VAL A 54 7.07 -7.38 -7.81
N LEU A 55 7.07 -6.10 -8.20
CA LEU A 55 7.82 -5.66 -9.40
C LEU A 55 9.32 -6.00 -9.29
N ALA A 56 9.92 -5.82 -8.11
CA ALA A 56 11.32 -6.16 -7.87
C ALA A 56 11.58 -7.68 -7.93
N GLU A 57 10.71 -8.52 -7.33
CA GLU A 57 10.79 -9.99 -7.42
C GLU A 57 10.70 -10.50 -8.86
N LYS A 58 9.92 -9.82 -9.70
CA LYS A 58 9.77 -10.16 -11.12
C LYS A 58 10.85 -9.53 -12.00
N GLY A 59 11.77 -8.76 -11.42
CA GLY A 59 12.79 -8.01 -12.16
C GLY A 59 12.21 -7.00 -13.14
N ALA A 60 10.98 -6.54 -12.94
CA ALA A 60 10.24 -5.73 -13.89
C ALA A 60 10.67 -4.25 -13.82
N ALA A 61 11.06 -3.71 -14.97
CA ALA A 61 11.24 -2.28 -15.14
C ALA A 61 9.89 -1.55 -15.09
N TYR A 62 9.84 -0.40 -14.42
CA TYR A 62 8.63 0.42 -14.37
C TYR A 62 8.93 1.92 -14.24
N MET A 63 8.00 2.75 -14.72
CA MET A 63 7.99 4.19 -14.43
C MET A 63 7.37 4.41 -13.05
N SER A 64 8.17 4.85 -12.09
CA SER A 64 7.72 5.27 -10.77
C SER A 64 7.17 6.69 -10.84
N ARG A 65 5.90 6.87 -10.47
CA ARG A 65 5.27 8.17 -10.19
C ARG A 65 4.99 8.27 -8.70
N GLU A 66 5.93 8.83 -7.94
CA GLU A 66 5.77 8.99 -6.50
C GLU A 66 4.88 10.20 -6.16
N MET A 67 3.81 9.93 -5.43
CA MET A 67 2.76 10.88 -5.06
C MET A 67 2.93 11.33 -3.61
N ILE A 68 2.74 12.61 -3.32
CA ILE A 68 2.56 13.10 -1.95
C ILE A 68 1.14 12.76 -1.51
N THR A 69 1.01 12.07 -0.38
CA THR A 69 -0.29 11.79 0.26
C THR A 69 -0.46 12.63 1.52
N PRO A 70 -1.67 12.78 2.09
CA PRO A 70 -1.88 13.59 3.29
C PRO A 70 -0.99 13.16 4.46
N SER A 71 -0.71 11.86 4.57
CA SER A 71 0.17 11.30 5.61
C SER A 71 1.63 11.74 5.44
N MET A 72 2.09 11.95 4.19
CA MET A 72 3.43 12.48 3.91
C MET A 72 3.51 14.00 4.04
N ALA A 73 2.44 14.74 3.77
CA ALA A 73 2.41 16.19 3.99
C ALA A 73 2.75 16.54 5.45
N GLY A 74 2.25 15.75 6.40
CA GLY A 74 2.58 15.85 7.83
C GLY A 74 4.00 15.38 8.20
N ILE A 75 4.66 14.59 7.36
CA ILE A 75 6.03 14.08 7.55
C ILE A 75 6.95 14.83 6.59
N GLY A 76 7.43 15.99 7.02
CA GLY A 76 8.31 16.85 6.21
C GLY A 76 7.79 18.26 5.96
N GLY A 77 6.62 18.63 6.50
CA GLY A 77 6.11 20.01 6.48
C GLY A 77 5.75 20.52 5.09
N LEU A 78 5.32 19.63 4.19
CA LEU A 78 4.88 20.01 2.85
C LEU A 78 3.41 20.42 2.92
N ASP A 79 3.14 21.73 2.89
CA ASP A 79 1.79 22.32 2.72
C ASP A 79 1.25 22.15 1.27
N ALA A 80 1.59 21.04 0.62
CA ALA A 80 1.17 20.74 -0.74
C ALA A 80 -0.19 20.02 -0.74
N MET A 81 -1.00 20.31 -1.76
CA MET A 81 -2.18 19.50 -2.08
C MET A 81 -1.76 18.03 -2.21
N ALA A 82 -2.57 17.13 -1.65
CA ALA A 82 -2.32 15.70 -1.75
C ALA A 82 -2.52 15.22 -3.20
N ASP A 83 -1.46 14.69 -3.81
CA ASP A 83 -1.45 14.27 -5.21
C ASP A 83 -2.51 13.18 -5.47
N ASN A 84 -2.79 12.31 -4.49
CA ASN A 84 -3.81 11.26 -4.60
C ASN A 84 -5.26 11.77 -4.52
N TYR A 85 -5.46 13.07 -4.30
CA TYR A 85 -6.76 13.73 -4.40
C TYR A 85 -6.87 14.60 -5.66
N ARG A 86 -5.86 14.60 -6.54
CA ARG A 86 -5.94 15.40 -7.76
C ARG A 86 -6.96 14.81 -8.75
N PRO A 87 -7.75 15.64 -9.45
CA PRO A 87 -8.84 15.18 -10.31
C PRO A 87 -8.43 14.17 -11.40
N GLY A 88 -7.33 14.41 -12.11
CA GLY A 88 -6.84 13.51 -13.17
C GLY A 88 -6.53 12.12 -12.64
N PHE A 89 -5.81 12.03 -11.52
CA PHE A 89 -5.55 10.77 -10.84
C PHE A 89 -6.84 10.03 -10.40
N VAL A 90 -7.76 10.74 -9.76
CA VAL A 90 -8.99 10.14 -9.23
C VAL A 90 -9.89 9.65 -10.36
N ARG A 91 -10.03 10.41 -11.45
CA ARG A 91 -10.75 9.97 -12.66
C ARG A 91 -10.13 8.72 -13.28
N LEU A 92 -8.80 8.65 -13.36
CA LEU A 92 -8.13 7.44 -13.85
C LEU A 92 -8.42 6.22 -12.94
N ARG A 93 -8.44 6.41 -11.61
CA ARG A 93 -8.82 5.34 -10.67
C ARG A 93 -10.27 4.91 -10.83
N ILE A 94 -11.20 5.85 -10.99
CA ILE A 94 -12.62 5.58 -11.24
C ILE A 94 -12.77 4.74 -12.52
N HIS A 95 -12.14 5.18 -13.60
CA HIS A 95 -12.13 4.45 -14.88
C HIS A 95 -11.58 3.04 -14.75
N ALA A 96 -10.44 2.88 -14.04
CA ALA A 96 -9.81 1.59 -13.81
C ALA A 96 -10.66 0.64 -12.93
N ALA A 97 -11.43 1.19 -11.98
CA ALA A 97 -12.32 0.40 -11.13
C ALA A 97 -13.53 -0.16 -11.90
N GLY A 98 -14.04 0.61 -12.86
CA GLY A 98 -15.26 0.30 -13.59
C GLY A 98 -16.54 0.41 -12.73
N LEU A 99 -17.69 0.21 -13.38
CA LEU A 99 -19.01 0.43 -12.78
C LEU A 99 -19.29 -0.42 -11.55
N GLU A 100 -18.82 -1.68 -11.53
CA GLU A 100 -19.06 -2.60 -10.42
C GLU A 100 -18.44 -2.08 -9.11
N ARG A 101 -17.15 -1.72 -9.14
CA ARG A 101 -16.45 -1.19 -7.96
C ARG A 101 -16.96 0.18 -7.58
N MET A 102 -17.29 1.03 -8.56
CA MET A 102 -17.94 2.33 -8.30
C MET A 102 -19.35 2.21 -7.72
N GLY A 103 -20.02 1.07 -7.87
CA GLY A 103 -21.28 0.76 -7.20
C GLY A 103 -21.14 0.46 -5.71
N ARG A 104 -19.92 0.19 -5.22
CA ARG A 104 -19.63 -0.19 -3.82
C ARG A 104 -18.55 0.72 -3.23
N LEU A 105 -18.83 2.01 -3.11
CA LEU A 105 -17.87 2.95 -2.53
C LEU A 105 -17.70 2.71 -1.03
N ASN A 106 -16.47 2.93 -0.54
CA ASN A 106 -16.14 2.83 0.86
C ASN A 106 -16.49 4.13 1.60
N GLU A 107 -17.63 4.13 2.29
CA GLU A 107 -18.14 5.29 3.04
C GLU A 107 -17.93 5.14 4.56
N GLY A 108 -17.56 3.95 5.03
CA GLY A 108 -17.33 3.62 6.43
C GLY A 108 -15.84 3.60 6.80
N HIS A 109 -15.52 3.41 8.08
CA HIS A 109 -14.12 3.23 8.49
C HIS A 109 -14.00 2.20 9.62
N THR A 110 -13.61 0.98 9.28
CA THR A 110 -13.24 -0.07 10.25
C THR A 110 -11.75 -0.02 10.65
N LEU A 111 -11.07 1.07 10.29
CA LEU A 111 -9.60 1.16 10.27
C LEU A 111 -8.89 0.06 9.45
N ARG A 112 -9.56 -0.52 8.44
CA ARG A 112 -8.96 -1.37 7.38
C ARG A 112 -8.85 -0.65 6.03
N THR A 113 -8.09 -1.24 5.11
CA THR A 113 -7.93 -0.78 3.72
C THR A 113 -8.37 -1.79 2.67
N SER A 114 -8.87 -2.96 3.07
CA SER A 114 -9.24 -4.01 2.11
C SER A 114 -10.41 -3.57 1.25
N ALA A 115 -10.21 -3.50 -0.06
CA ALA A 115 -11.26 -3.08 -1.00
C ALA A 115 -12.38 -4.13 -1.13
N GLU A 116 -12.05 -5.40 -0.90
CA GLU A 116 -13.00 -6.50 -0.94
C GLU A 116 -14.04 -6.35 0.18
N LEU A 117 -13.57 -6.13 1.41
CA LEU A 117 -14.41 -6.00 2.61
C LEU A 117 -15.04 -4.62 2.77
N GLU A 118 -14.30 -3.55 2.46
CA GLU A 118 -14.70 -2.19 2.79
C GLU A 118 -15.33 -1.41 1.62
N GLY A 119 -15.18 -1.92 0.39
CA GLY A 119 -15.55 -1.20 -0.82
C GLY A 119 -14.40 -0.39 -1.43
N PHE A 120 -14.68 0.22 -2.59
CA PHE A 120 -13.69 0.93 -3.38
C PHE A 120 -13.45 2.37 -2.88
N ASP A 121 -12.18 2.77 -2.86
CA ASP A 121 -11.73 4.13 -2.60
C ASP A 121 -10.93 4.62 -3.82
N ALA A 122 -11.41 5.68 -4.45
CA ALA A 122 -10.78 6.28 -5.63
C ALA A 122 -9.64 7.25 -5.27
N CYS A 123 -9.52 7.62 -3.99
CA CYS A 123 -8.62 8.65 -3.49
C CYS A 123 -7.41 8.05 -2.74
N VAL A 124 -7.00 6.83 -3.11
CA VAL A 124 -5.86 6.12 -2.49
C VAL A 124 -4.89 5.63 -3.55
N VAL A 125 -3.72 5.16 -3.11
CA VAL A 125 -2.69 4.52 -3.94
C VAL A 125 -2.51 3.06 -3.50
N PRO A 126 -1.97 2.17 -4.33
CA PRO A 126 -1.41 2.38 -5.67
C PRO A 126 -2.42 2.22 -6.82
N LEU A 127 -2.00 2.66 -8.02
CA LEU A 127 -2.58 2.29 -9.33
C LEU A 127 -1.43 1.87 -10.26
N LEU A 128 -1.61 0.76 -10.98
CA LEU A 128 -0.69 0.28 -12.01
C LEU A 128 -1.27 0.54 -13.40
N ILE A 129 -0.47 1.04 -14.32
CA ILE A 129 -0.77 1.11 -15.76
C ILE A 129 0.13 0.09 -16.47
N ASP A 130 -0.47 -0.76 -17.31
CA ASP A 130 0.21 -1.59 -18.28
C ASP A 130 0.01 -0.98 -19.68
N HIS A 131 1.04 -0.29 -20.16
CA HIS A 131 1.01 0.42 -21.44
C HIS A 131 0.87 -0.55 -22.63
N GLN A 132 1.43 -1.75 -22.52
CA GLN A 132 1.35 -2.75 -23.59
C GLN A 132 -0.06 -3.35 -23.70
N LYS A 133 -0.73 -3.55 -22.57
CA LYS A 133 -2.10 -4.08 -22.53
C LYS A 133 -3.18 -2.99 -22.57
N ARG A 134 -2.77 -1.70 -22.57
CA ARG A 134 -3.67 -0.53 -22.46
C ARG A 134 -4.66 -0.69 -21.31
N ARG A 135 -4.14 -1.01 -20.11
CA ARG A 135 -4.97 -1.31 -18.94
C ARG A 135 -4.45 -0.61 -17.70
N ALA A 136 -5.37 -0.01 -16.95
CA ALA A 136 -5.11 0.41 -15.57
C ALA A 136 -5.69 -0.63 -14.60
N VAL A 137 -4.97 -0.88 -13.50
CA VAL A 137 -5.33 -1.85 -12.46
C VAL A 137 -5.23 -1.15 -11.11
N VAL A 138 -6.30 -1.26 -10.32
CA VAL A 138 -6.41 -0.76 -8.94
C VAL A 138 -6.42 -1.93 -7.97
N ASP A 139 -6.32 -1.64 -6.67
CA ASP A 139 -6.31 -2.61 -5.55
C ASP A 139 -5.02 -3.44 -5.50
N SER A 140 -4.28 -3.35 -4.39
CA SER A 140 -2.96 -3.97 -4.29
C SER A 140 -2.96 -5.48 -4.46
N VAL A 141 -4.02 -6.18 -4.02
CA VAL A 141 -4.12 -7.63 -4.19
C VAL A 141 -4.26 -7.96 -5.68
N ALA A 142 -5.18 -7.28 -6.36
CA ALA A 142 -5.42 -7.44 -7.80
C ALA A 142 -4.20 -7.02 -8.64
N ILE A 143 -3.53 -5.93 -8.28
CA ILE A 143 -2.31 -5.46 -8.95
C ILE A 143 -1.20 -6.51 -8.80
N CYS A 144 -0.94 -7.02 -7.59
CA CYS A 144 0.13 -8.00 -7.37
C CYS A 144 -0.12 -9.30 -8.17
N ALA A 145 -1.34 -9.83 -8.11
CA ALA A 145 -1.74 -11.02 -8.88
C ALA A 145 -1.65 -10.77 -10.39
N TYR A 146 -2.04 -9.58 -10.85
CA TYR A 146 -1.93 -9.19 -12.26
C TYR A 146 -0.48 -9.18 -12.74
N ILE A 147 0.44 -8.55 -11.99
CA ILE A 147 1.86 -8.49 -12.34
C ILE A 147 2.46 -9.89 -12.42
N ASP A 148 2.16 -10.75 -11.43
CA ASP A 148 2.68 -12.12 -11.42
C ASP A 148 2.18 -12.91 -12.64
N ALA A 149 0.87 -12.83 -12.94
CA ALA A 149 0.27 -13.48 -14.09
C ALA A 149 0.79 -12.96 -15.44
N GLN A 150 1.09 -11.66 -15.56
CA GLN A 150 1.64 -11.07 -16.79
C GLN A 150 3.11 -11.42 -17.03
N LEU A 151 3.81 -11.92 -16.02
CA LEU A 151 5.24 -12.21 -16.04
C LEU A 151 5.54 -13.62 -15.49
N ALA A 152 4.61 -14.57 -15.64
CA ALA A 152 4.69 -15.89 -14.99
C ALA A 152 5.93 -16.70 -15.40
N ASP A 153 6.43 -16.51 -16.62
CA ASP A 153 7.47 -17.34 -17.24
C ASP A 153 8.86 -17.23 -16.59
N THR A 154 9.13 -16.22 -15.76
CA THR A 154 10.48 -15.98 -15.19
C THR A 154 10.66 -16.44 -13.74
N ASN A 155 9.59 -16.37 -12.93
CA ASN A 155 9.61 -16.66 -11.49
C ASN A 155 8.17 -16.60 -10.93
N PRO A 156 7.35 -17.66 -11.05
CA PRO A 156 5.94 -17.59 -10.63
C PRO A 156 5.82 -17.48 -9.10
N LEU A 157 5.34 -16.33 -8.62
CA LEU A 157 5.12 -16.11 -7.18
C LEU A 157 3.80 -16.74 -6.71
N VAL A 158 2.90 -17.08 -7.64
CA VAL A 158 1.68 -17.83 -7.39
C VAL A 158 1.73 -19.15 -8.19
N PRO A 159 2.38 -20.20 -7.65
CA PRO A 159 2.45 -21.49 -8.33
C PRO A 159 1.04 -22.08 -8.51
N ALA A 160 0.78 -22.68 -9.68
CA ALA A 160 -0.57 -23.08 -10.09
C ALA A 160 -1.21 -24.15 -9.19
N ASP A 161 -0.41 -25.03 -8.61
CA ASP A 161 -0.84 -26.13 -7.74
C ASP A 161 -1.26 -25.66 -6.34
N ILE A 162 -0.72 -24.54 -5.86
CA ILE A 162 -1.03 -23.95 -4.54
C ILE A 162 -1.60 -22.53 -4.65
N ALA A 163 -2.09 -22.14 -5.83
CA ALA A 163 -2.47 -20.75 -6.12
C ALA A 163 -3.51 -20.20 -5.14
N GLU A 164 -4.52 -20.99 -4.81
CA GLU A 164 -5.58 -20.57 -3.89
C GLU A 164 -5.06 -20.39 -2.45
N ASP A 165 -4.20 -21.30 -1.99
CA ASP A 165 -3.60 -21.18 -0.66
C ASP A 165 -2.70 -19.95 -0.54
N VAL A 166 -1.90 -19.67 -1.57
CA VAL A 166 -1.08 -18.45 -1.65
C VAL A 166 -1.98 -17.22 -1.61
N MET A 167 -3.02 -17.17 -2.45
CA MET A 167 -3.93 -16.03 -2.50
C MET A 167 -4.76 -15.86 -1.23
N ALA A 168 -5.09 -16.94 -0.52
CA ALA A 168 -5.74 -16.88 0.79
C ALA A 168 -4.86 -16.16 1.83
N GLN A 169 -3.54 -16.40 1.81
CA GLN A 169 -2.60 -15.65 2.66
C GLN A 169 -2.50 -14.18 2.25
N VAL A 170 -2.50 -13.90 0.95
CA VAL A 170 -2.48 -12.52 0.44
C VAL A 170 -3.70 -11.73 0.91
N ARG A 171 -4.90 -12.33 0.83
CA ARG A 171 -6.14 -11.73 1.35
C ARG A 171 -6.07 -11.52 2.86
N ARG A 172 -5.58 -12.51 3.63
CA ARG A 172 -5.41 -12.38 5.08
C ARG A 172 -4.52 -11.20 5.48
N VAL A 173 -3.45 -10.93 4.73
CA VAL A 173 -2.58 -9.76 4.96
C VAL A 173 -3.25 -8.44 4.56
N ASP A 174 -4.15 -8.47 3.58
CA ASP A 174 -4.93 -7.31 3.16
C ASP A 174 -6.01 -6.93 4.20
N GLU A 175 -6.52 -7.91 4.93
CA GLU A 175 -7.50 -7.73 5.99
C GLU A 175 -6.91 -7.08 7.24
N ILE A 176 -5.59 -7.13 7.47
CA ILE A 176 -4.95 -6.53 8.64
C ILE A 176 -5.34 -5.05 8.76
N PRO A 177 -5.84 -4.58 9.93
CA PRO A 177 -6.26 -3.19 10.17
C PRO A 177 -5.06 -2.22 10.28
N ASN A 178 -4.26 -2.14 9.22
CA ASN A 178 -3.06 -1.31 9.13
C ASN A 178 -3.33 0.19 9.39
N PRO A 179 -4.42 0.81 8.89
CA PRO A 179 -4.80 2.16 9.30
C PRO A 179 -4.96 2.34 10.80
N GLY A 180 -5.46 1.32 11.51
CA GLY A 180 -5.60 1.36 12.97
C GLY A 180 -4.27 1.32 13.71
N GLN A 181 -3.25 0.73 13.10
CA GLN A 181 -1.88 0.79 13.63
C GLN A 181 -1.19 2.10 13.25
N LEU A 182 -1.51 2.69 12.10
CA LEU A 182 -0.84 3.91 11.60
C LEU A 182 -1.44 5.20 12.15
N TYR A 183 -2.77 5.32 12.22
CA TYR A 183 -3.46 6.58 12.51
C TYR A 183 -3.99 6.69 13.94
N ALA A 184 -4.19 5.58 14.64
CA ALA A 184 -4.81 5.60 15.96
C ALA A 184 -3.84 5.87 17.10
N PHE A 185 -4.34 6.49 18.17
CA PHE A 185 -3.62 6.82 19.39
C PHE A 185 -4.02 5.86 20.50
N HIS A 186 -3.20 4.82 20.69
CA HIS A 186 -3.39 3.79 21.71
C HIS A 186 -2.94 4.31 23.10
N GLU A 187 -3.43 3.71 24.18
CA GLU A 187 -2.99 4.08 25.56
C GLU A 187 -1.48 3.85 25.74
N ASP A 188 -0.98 2.72 25.25
CA ASP A 188 0.44 2.37 25.20
C ASP A 188 0.98 2.46 23.76
N ASP A 189 0.85 3.63 23.14
CA ASP A 189 1.19 3.84 21.72
C ASP A 189 2.70 3.65 21.44
N PRO A 190 3.09 2.54 20.78
CA PRO A 190 4.49 2.21 20.59
C PRO A 190 5.09 2.93 19.37
N ARG A 191 4.31 3.72 18.62
CA ARG A 191 4.80 4.37 17.41
C ARG A 191 5.94 5.35 17.74
N PRO A 192 6.87 5.57 16.79
CA PRO A 192 7.87 6.61 16.91
C PRO A 192 7.25 7.99 17.16
N GLU A 193 7.91 8.82 17.98
CA GLU A 193 7.38 10.13 18.40
C GLU A 193 7.11 11.09 17.22
N PHE A 194 7.98 11.08 16.20
CA PHE A 194 7.76 11.90 15.00
C PHE A 194 6.46 11.52 14.28
N LEU A 195 6.09 10.24 14.30
CA LEU A 195 4.90 9.74 13.63
C LEU A 195 3.65 10.11 14.40
N LYS A 196 3.66 9.97 15.73
CA LYS A 196 2.56 10.42 16.60
C LYS A 196 2.23 11.89 16.34
N LYS A 197 3.26 12.75 16.27
CA LYS A 197 3.10 14.18 15.91
C LYS A 197 2.53 14.38 14.51
N ALA A 198 3.04 13.66 13.51
CA ALA A 198 2.57 13.78 12.13
C ALA A 198 1.12 13.32 11.95
N MET A 199 0.69 12.31 12.71
CA MET A 199 -0.66 11.75 12.65
C MET A 199 -1.67 12.53 13.48
N ASP A 200 -1.23 13.41 14.40
CA ASP A 200 -2.15 14.21 15.18
C ASP A 200 -2.88 15.24 14.29
N GLY A 201 -4.21 15.29 14.39
CA GLY A 201 -5.08 16.08 13.52
C GLY A 201 -5.13 15.64 12.04
N ILE A 202 -4.60 14.46 11.68
CA ILE A 202 -4.52 14.04 10.27
C ILE A 202 -5.89 13.91 9.61
N TYR A 203 -6.90 13.39 10.33
CA TYR A 203 -8.25 13.24 9.79
C TYR A 203 -8.90 14.59 9.49
N ASP A 204 -8.73 15.59 10.37
CA ASP A 204 -9.25 16.94 10.13
C ASP A 204 -8.62 17.58 8.89
N ARG A 205 -7.29 17.44 8.73
CA ARG A 205 -6.59 17.92 7.53
C ARG A 205 -7.09 17.24 6.26
N LYS A 206 -7.25 15.92 6.27
CA LYS A 206 -7.80 15.18 5.13
C LYS A 206 -9.22 15.63 4.80
N CYS A 207 -10.08 15.78 5.80
CA CYS A 207 -11.44 16.27 5.62
C CYS A 207 -11.48 17.70 5.04
N ALA A 208 -10.57 18.59 5.46
CA ALA A 208 -10.46 19.93 4.90
C ALA A 208 -10.05 19.90 3.42
N MET A 209 -9.03 19.11 3.06
CA MET A 209 -8.60 18.93 1.67
C MET A 209 -9.73 18.37 0.79
N LEU A 210 -10.46 17.37 1.28
CA LEU A 210 -11.57 16.76 0.53
C LEU A 210 -12.73 17.72 0.32
N ARG A 211 -13.06 18.57 1.30
CA ARG A 211 -14.07 19.63 1.12
C ARG A 211 -13.66 20.60 0.01
N GLN A 212 -12.40 21.03 0.01
CA GLN A 212 -11.87 21.86 -1.07
C GLN A 212 -12.01 21.17 -2.43
N MET A 213 -11.68 19.88 -2.54
CA MET A 213 -11.83 19.12 -3.79
C MET A 213 -13.29 18.98 -4.24
N ILE A 214 -14.24 18.82 -3.31
CA ILE A 214 -15.68 18.79 -3.62
C ILE A 214 -16.12 20.14 -4.21
N ASP A 215 -15.74 21.25 -3.55
CA ASP A 215 -16.15 22.59 -3.97
C ASP A 215 -15.54 22.96 -5.34
N GLU A 216 -14.25 22.70 -5.53
CA GLU A 216 -13.52 23.02 -6.78
C GLU A 216 -13.96 22.20 -7.99
N ASN A 217 -14.57 21.02 -7.78
CA ASN A 217 -15.00 20.11 -8.85
C ASN A 217 -16.52 19.89 -8.85
N SER A 218 -17.29 20.86 -8.35
CA SER A 218 -18.75 20.77 -8.19
C SER A 218 -19.55 20.49 -9.47
N ASP A 219 -18.94 20.65 -10.65
CA ASP A 219 -19.50 20.34 -11.96
C ASP A 219 -19.28 18.89 -12.43
N ASP A 220 -18.43 18.12 -11.73
CA ASP A 220 -18.14 16.71 -12.02
C ASP A 220 -18.76 15.77 -10.98
N ALA A 221 -19.99 15.33 -11.25
CA ALA A 221 -20.78 14.54 -10.32
C ALA A 221 -20.13 13.20 -9.91
N GLU A 222 -19.40 12.55 -10.82
CA GLU A 222 -18.76 11.27 -10.51
C GLU A 222 -17.53 11.47 -9.61
N LEU A 223 -16.76 12.52 -9.88
CA LEU A 223 -15.62 12.91 -9.08
C LEU A 223 -16.04 13.39 -7.68
N VAL A 224 -17.07 14.25 -7.59
CA VAL A 224 -17.64 14.70 -6.31
C VAL A 224 -18.11 13.52 -5.48
N ARG A 225 -18.84 12.58 -6.07
CA ARG A 225 -19.29 11.36 -5.38
C ARG A 225 -18.12 10.56 -4.78
N ALA A 226 -17.01 10.45 -5.50
CA ALA A 226 -15.82 9.78 -5.00
C ALA A 226 -15.18 10.53 -3.82
N TYR A 227 -15.10 11.87 -3.89
CA TYR A 227 -14.59 12.69 -2.79
C TYR A 227 -15.50 12.68 -1.56
N GLU A 228 -16.82 12.70 -1.75
CA GLU A 228 -17.79 12.62 -0.66
C GLU A 228 -17.67 11.29 0.09
N ALA A 229 -17.59 10.16 -0.61
CA ALA A 229 -17.38 8.86 0.00
C ALA A 229 -16.09 8.84 0.83
N LYS A 230 -15.00 9.37 0.25
CA LYS A 230 -13.72 9.51 0.96
C LYS A 230 -13.84 10.42 2.19
N PHE A 231 -14.54 11.54 2.08
CA PHE A 231 -14.78 12.46 3.19
C PHE A 231 -15.52 11.78 4.34
N GLN A 232 -16.59 11.02 4.06
CA GLN A 232 -17.35 10.31 5.09
C GLN A 232 -16.49 9.26 5.80
N ARG A 233 -15.65 8.54 5.04
CA ARG A 233 -14.68 7.58 5.58
C ARG A 233 -13.69 8.25 6.53
N GLU A 234 -13.02 9.33 6.10
CA GLU A 234 -12.03 10.02 6.94
C GLU A 234 -12.70 10.66 8.17
N ALA A 235 -13.89 11.24 8.04
CA ALA A 235 -14.65 11.79 9.16
C ALA A 235 -15.04 10.71 10.18
N SER A 236 -15.36 9.50 9.72
CA SER A 236 -15.63 8.35 10.59
C SER A 236 -14.36 7.87 11.32
N GLY A 237 -13.22 7.83 10.62
CA GLY A 237 -11.92 7.50 11.22
C GLY A 237 -11.52 8.46 12.35
N GLY A 238 -11.74 9.76 12.17
CA GLY A 238 -11.46 10.78 13.18
C GLY A 238 -12.22 10.57 14.49
N LYS A 239 -13.39 9.92 14.46
CA LYS A 239 -14.18 9.59 15.66
C LYS A 239 -13.62 8.38 16.43
N VAL A 240 -13.05 7.41 15.72
CA VAL A 240 -12.60 6.13 16.31
C VAL A 240 -11.11 6.07 16.59
N GLN A 241 -10.30 7.01 16.08
CA GLN A 241 -8.83 7.03 16.23
C GLN A 241 -8.32 7.05 17.69
N ARG A 242 -9.20 7.34 18.65
CA ARG A 242 -8.91 7.43 20.10
C ARG A 242 -9.90 6.63 20.95
N ASP A 243 -10.75 5.82 20.32
CA ASP A 243 -11.74 5.02 21.04
C ASP A 243 -11.07 3.77 21.64
N PRO A 244 -10.93 3.66 22.97
CA PRO A 244 -10.17 2.57 23.59
C PRO A 244 -10.80 1.19 23.34
N VAL A 245 -12.12 1.10 23.19
CA VAL A 245 -12.81 -0.17 22.91
C VAL A 245 -12.50 -0.62 21.49
N PHE A 246 -12.60 0.33 20.54
CA PHE A 246 -12.29 0.06 19.15
C PHE A 246 -10.82 -0.36 18.96
N LEU A 247 -9.90 0.36 19.60
CA LEU A 247 -8.46 0.08 19.52
C LEU A 247 -8.07 -1.23 20.22
N GLY A 248 -8.72 -1.56 21.34
CA GLY A 248 -8.56 -2.86 21.99
C GLY A 248 -8.98 -4.04 21.09
N GLY A 249 -10.06 -3.87 20.33
CA GLY A 249 -10.50 -4.86 19.33
C GLY A 249 -9.47 -5.08 18.23
N ILE A 250 -8.93 -4.00 17.66
CA ILE A 250 -7.88 -4.04 16.64
C ILE A 250 -6.62 -4.75 17.14
N LYS A 251 -6.18 -4.45 18.36
CA LYS A 251 -5.01 -5.09 18.97
C LYS A 251 -5.22 -6.59 19.14
N SER A 252 -6.42 -7.00 19.58
CA SER A 252 -6.78 -8.41 19.79
C SER A 252 -6.79 -9.18 18.47
N GLU A 253 -7.45 -8.63 17.45
CA GLU A 253 -7.46 -9.20 16.12
C GLU A 253 -6.06 -9.36 15.54
N PHE A 254 -5.22 -8.35 15.72
CA PHE A 254 -3.88 -8.41 15.18
C PHE A 254 -3.03 -9.50 15.87
N ALA A 255 -3.17 -9.67 17.18
CA ALA A 255 -2.55 -10.78 17.91
C ALA A 255 -3.04 -12.16 17.40
N GLU A 256 -4.32 -12.30 17.07
CA GLU A 256 -4.88 -13.52 16.49
C GLU A 256 -4.29 -13.82 15.10
N ILE A 257 -4.15 -12.79 14.25
CA ILE A 257 -3.55 -12.91 12.93
C ILE A 257 -2.08 -13.36 13.02
N ILE A 258 -1.30 -12.78 13.93
CA ILE A 258 0.10 -13.17 14.17
C ILE A 258 0.21 -14.59 14.74
N THR A 259 -0.69 -14.97 15.65
CA THR A 259 -0.76 -16.34 16.18
C THR A 259 -1.05 -17.35 15.07
N ALA A 260 -1.97 -17.03 14.17
CA ALA A 260 -2.28 -17.87 13.02
C ALA A 260 -1.09 -17.99 12.04
N LEU A 261 -0.35 -16.90 11.81
CA LEU A 261 0.91 -16.94 11.05
C LEU A 261 1.93 -17.86 11.72
N ASN A 262 2.11 -17.76 13.06
CA ASN A 262 3.03 -18.63 13.79
C ASN A 262 2.68 -20.11 13.59
N ALA A 263 1.42 -20.48 13.76
CA ALA A 263 0.96 -21.86 13.55
C ALA A 263 1.23 -22.34 12.11
N LYS A 264 1.04 -21.47 11.11
CA LYS A 264 1.34 -21.78 9.70
C LYS A 264 2.85 -21.99 9.47
N LEU A 265 3.71 -21.18 10.09
CA LEU A 265 5.16 -21.32 10.04
C LEU A 265 5.68 -22.53 10.84
N GLU A 266 4.98 -22.95 11.90
CA GLU A 266 5.27 -24.18 12.64
C GLU A 266 4.98 -25.43 11.81
N ALA A 267 3.90 -25.39 11.03
CA ALA A 267 3.50 -26.47 10.12
C ALA A 267 4.30 -26.51 8.82
N SER A 268 5.02 -25.44 8.46
CA SER A 268 5.88 -25.42 7.27
C SER A 268 7.13 -26.29 7.49
N ASP A 269 7.51 -27.03 6.45
CA ASP A 269 8.72 -27.86 6.39
C ASP A 269 9.94 -27.11 5.85
N GLY A 270 9.81 -25.81 5.56
CA GLY A 270 10.86 -24.99 4.98
C GLY A 270 10.91 -23.56 5.53
N PRO A 271 11.74 -22.70 4.91
CA PRO A 271 11.94 -21.32 5.37
C PRO A 271 10.77 -20.37 5.05
N TRP A 272 9.79 -20.77 4.24
CA TRP A 272 8.70 -19.90 3.81
C TRP A 272 7.34 -20.47 4.23
N ILE A 273 6.26 -19.71 4.00
CA ILE A 273 4.91 -20.11 4.42
C ILE A 273 4.45 -21.44 3.80
N PHE A 274 4.92 -21.72 2.57
CA PHE A 274 4.59 -22.92 1.79
C PHE A 274 5.82 -23.82 1.54
N GLY A 275 6.74 -23.89 2.50
CA GLY A 275 7.89 -24.79 2.44
C GLY A 275 9.14 -24.13 1.87
N GLY A 276 9.72 -24.75 0.83
CA GLY A 276 11.03 -24.39 0.27
C GLY A 276 11.06 -23.11 -0.56
N ASP A 277 9.94 -22.77 -1.21
CA ASP A 277 9.87 -21.71 -2.22
C ASP A 277 9.25 -20.42 -1.69
N PHE A 278 9.79 -19.29 -2.13
CA PHE A 278 9.28 -17.97 -1.79
C PHE A 278 8.10 -17.62 -2.70
N THR A 279 6.96 -17.24 -2.12
CA THR A 279 5.72 -16.97 -2.86
C THR A 279 5.24 -15.53 -2.70
N LEU A 280 4.16 -15.18 -3.39
CA LEU A 280 3.49 -13.89 -3.23
C LEU A 280 3.01 -13.67 -1.79
N ALA A 281 2.63 -14.75 -1.09
CA ALA A 281 2.28 -14.68 0.32
C ALA A 281 3.44 -14.15 1.16
N ASP A 282 4.65 -14.63 0.92
CA ASP A 282 5.85 -14.21 1.66
C ASP A 282 6.24 -12.76 1.34
N ALA A 283 6.07 -12.34 0.08
CA ALA A 283 6.32 -10.95 -0.33
C ALA A 283 5.42 -9.97 0.42
N VAL A 284 4.11 -10.24 0.50
CA VAL A 284 3.17 -9.33 1.17
C VAL A 284 3.26 -9.40 2.69
N TRP A 285 3.53 -10.58 3.26
CA TRP A 285 3.77 -10.74 4.70
C TRP A 285 5.04 -10.01 5.13
N GLY A 286 6.16 -10.16 4.40
CA GLY A 286 7.40 -9.50 4.75
C GLY A 286 7.28 -7.97 4.77
N VAL A 287 6.59 -7.39 3.79
CA VAL A 287 6.27 -5.95 3.78
C VAL A 287 5.41 -5.55 4.98
N ASN A 288 4.39 -6.35 5.32
CA ASN A 288 3.51 -6.04 6.44
C ASN A 288 4.23 -6.16 7.79
N LEU A 289 4.93 -7.25 8.04
CA LEU A 289 5.70 -7.46 9.26
C LEU A 289 6.74 -6.36 9.44
N PHE A 290 7.39 -5.89 8.37
CA PHE A 290 8.35 -4.79 8.48
C PHE A 290 7.64 -3.50 8.89
N ARG A 291 6.50 -3.17 8.28
CA ARG A 291 5.71 -1.99 8.67
C ARG A 291 5.34 -2.04 10.15
N ILE A 292 4.89 -3.19 10.62
CA ILE A 292 4.45 -3.34 12.00
C ILE A 292 5.64 -3.24 12.97
N HIS A 293 6.79 -3.82 12.62
CA HIS A 293 8.02 -3.67 13.39
C HIS A 293 8.45 -2.20 13.45
N TRP A 294 8.44 -1.52 12.30
CA TRP A 294 8.75 -0.09 12.19
C TRP A 294 7.82 0.80 13.03
N LEU A 295 6.55 0.40 13.21
CA LEU A 295 5.58 1.05 14.10
C LEU A 295 5.74 0.70 15.59
N GLY A 296 6.68 -0.17 15.97
CA GLY A 296 6.95 -0.55 17.36
C GLY A 296 6.10 -1.70 17.91
N HIS A 297 5.35 -2.40 17.05
CA HIS A 297 4.42 -3.46 17.47
C HIS A 297 5.03 -4.87 17.46
N ALA A 298 6.36 -5.00 17.34
CA ALA A 298 7.03 -6.30 17.30
C ALA A 298 6.87 -7.15 18.57
N TYR A 299 6.53 -6.51 19.71
CA TYR A 299 6.18 -7.20 20.95
C TYR A 299 5.09 -8.27 20.79
N LEU A 300 4.26 -8.17 19.74
CA LEU A 300 3.22 -9.14 19.41
C LEU A 300 3.78 -10.52 19.02
N TRP A 301 5.03 -10.60 18.56
CA TRP A 301 5.69 -11.86 18.20
C TRP A 301 7.05 -12.08 18.88
N ASP A 302 7.43 -11.27 19.86
CA ASP A 302 8.71 -11.44 20.59
C ASP A 302 8.87 -12.83 21.22
N HIS A 303 7.74 -13.43 21.64
CA HIS A 303 7.66 -14.76 22.23
C HIS A 303 7.46 -15.88 21.18
N MET A 304 7.39 -15.54 19.89
CA MET A 304 7.16 -16.45 18.78
C MET A 304 8.41 -16.50 17.87
N PRO A 305 9.44 -17.30 18.22
CA PRO A 305 10.72 -17.27 17.53
C PRO A 305 10.60 -17.61 16.03
N ARG A 306 9.64 -18.44 15.63
CA ARG A 306 9.41 -18.73 14.20
C ARG A 306 8.95 -17.51 13.42
N VAL A 307 8.04 -16.71 13.96
CA VAL A 307 7.59 -15.46 13.33
C VAL A 307 8.75 -14.47 13.27
N ARG A 308 9.50 -14.30 14.35
CA ARG A 308 10.68 -13.42 14.38
C ARG A 308 11.71 -13.82 13.32
N ASP A 309 12.13 -15.07 13.30
CA ASP A 309 13.17 -15.54 12.39
C ASP A 309 12.70 -15.47 10.92
N TYR A 310 11.42 -15.76 10.66
CA TYR A 310 10.77 -15.54 9.37
C TYR A 310 10.77 -14.06 8.96
N ALA A 311 10.34 -13.17 9.85
CA ALA A 311 10.29 -11.74 9.61
C ALA A 311 11.67 -11.20 9.22
N TYR A 312 12.71 -11.51 10.01
CA TYR A 312 14.08 -11.06 9.73
C TYR A 312 14.61 -11.64 8.41
N ARG A 313 14.27 -12.88 8.07
CA ARG A 313 14.60 -13.47 6.76
C ARG A 313 13.95 -12.68 5.62
N THR A 314 12.68 -12.29 5.76
CA THR A 314 11.98 -11.50 4.74
C THR A 314 12.56 -10.09 4.62
N TYR A 315 12.88 -9.41 5.72
CA TYR A 315 13.43 -8.04 5.69
C TYR A 315 14.73 -7.97 4.89
N ARG A 316 15.57 -9.01 5.01
CA ARG A 316 16.86 -9.08 4.34
C ARG A 316 16.78 -9.53 2.87
N ARG A 317 15.59 -9.85 2.36
CA ARG A 317 15.41 -10.18 0.94
C ARG A 317 15.59 -8.91 0.10
N PRO A 318 16.41 -8.92 -0.98
CA PRO A 318 16.72 -7.72 -1.75
C PRO A 318 15.49 -6.93 -2.24
N SER A 319 14.45 -7.61 -2.71
CA SER A 319 13.21 -6.98 -3.17
C SER A 319 12.52 -6.15 -2.08
N ILE A 320 12.40 -6.68 -0.86
CA ILE A 320 11.79 -6.00 0.29
C ILE A 320 12.71 -4.89 0.77
N TRP A 321 14.00 -5.17 0.89
CA TRP A 321 15.00 -4.20 1.32
C TRP A 321 15.02 -2.94 0.44
N GLU A 322 15.02 -3.14 -0.89
CA GLU A 322 15.07 -2.04 -1.85
C GLU A 322 13.70 -1.39 -2.08
N SER A 323 12.61 -2.14 -1.96
CA SER A 323 11.27 -1.65 -2.35
C SER A 323 10.37 -1.27 -1.18
N ALA A 324 10.72 -1.61 0.06
CA ALA A 324 9.92 -1.28 1.23
C ALA A 324 10.72 -0.55 2.32
N ILE A 325 12.01 -0.87 2.47
CA ILE A 325 12.85 -0.38 3.56
C ILE A 325 13.64 0.88 3.15
N THR A 326 14.40 0.80 2.05
CA THR A 326 15.37 1.85 1.70
C THR A 326 14.89 2.84 0.65
N TRP A 327 13.88 2.48 -0.15
CA TRP A 327 13.35 3.37 -1.19
C TRP A 327 11.81 3.26 -1.31
N PRO A 328 11.10 4.38 -1.58
CA PRO A 328 11.57 5.75 -1.76
C PRO A 328 11.76 6.44 -0.41
N ALA A 329 12.80 7.25 -0.30
CA ALA A 329 12.88 8.25 0.75
C ALA A 329 11.78 9.29 0.45
N PRO A 330 10.85 9.53 1.39
CA PRO A 330 11.21 10.22 2.64
C PRO A 330 10.89 9.47 3.95
N THR A 331 10.61 8.16 3.92
CA THR A 331 10.20 7.44 5.15
C THR A 331 11.28 7.56 6.24
N PRO A 332 11.01 8.23 7.37
CA PRO A 332 12.03 8.42 8.39
C PRO A 332 12.43 7.09 9.03
N PRO A 333 13.70 6.95 9.47
CA PRO A 333 14.10 5.77 10.22
C PRO A 333 13.27 5.65 11.50
N SER A 334 12.93 4.42 11.88
CA SER A 334 12.29 4.11 13.15
C SER A 334 13.31 3.55 14.14
N PRO A 335 13.29 3.98 15.42
CA PRO A 335 14.13 3.39 16.46
C PRO A 335 13.86 1.89 16.66
N HIS A 336 12.69 1.39 16.25
CA HIS A 336 12.32 -0.02 16.39
C HIS A 336 12.98 -0.93 15.35
N THR A 337 13.62 -0.37 14.32
CA THR A 337 14.20 -1.16 13.22
C THR A 337 15.69 -0.87 13.00
N GLU A 338 16.37 -0.26 13.97
CA GLU A 338 17.80 0.08 13.87
C GLU A 338 18.67 -1.17 13.70
N ASP A 339 18.31 -2.25 14.37
CA ASP A 339 18.97 -3.55 14.25
C ASP A 339 18.82 -4.13 12.84
N VAL A 340 17.62 -4.05 12.25
CA VAL A 340 17.33 -4.44 10.86
C VAL A 340 18.23 -3.67 9.90
N LEU A 341 18.33 -2.35 10.07
CA LEU A 341 19.18 -1.48 9.26
C LEU A 341 20.67 -1.84 9.40
N ALA A 342 21.12 -2.19 10.60
CA ALA A 342 22.51 -2.59 10.85
C ALA A 342 22.89 -3.93 10.21
N MET A 343 21.94 -4.87 10.07
CA MET A 343 22.22 -6.18 9.45
C MET A 343 22.39 -6.14 7.93
N GLY A 344 21.74 -5.20 7.24
CA GLY A 344 21.75 -5.13 5.77
C GLY A 344 21.01 -6.27 5.06
N PRO A 345 20.87 -6.19 3.72
CA PRO A 345 20.27 -7.25 2.92
C PRO A 345 21.19 -8.48 2.87
N ILE A 346 20.63 -9.63 2.51
CA ILE A 346 21.44 -10.78 2.09
C ILE A 346 21.97 -10.47 0.68
N SER A 347 23.27 -10.69 0.46
CA SER A 347 23.86 -10.59 -0.89
C SER A 347 23.23 -11.64 -1.80
N SER A 348 22.76 -11.19 -2.97
CA SER A 348 22.15 -12.03 -4.00
C SER A 348 23.09 -13.09 -4.55
#